data_AF-A0A355GMB9-F1
#
_entry.id   AF-A0A355GMB9-F1
#
_cell.length_a   1.000
_cell.length_b   1.000
_cell.length_c   1.000
_cell.angle_alpha   90.00
_cell.angle_beta   90.00
_cell.angle_gamma   90.00
#
_symmetry.space_group_name_H-M   'P 1'
#
loop_
_entity.id
_entity.type
_entity.pdbx_description
1 polymer ?
#
loop_
_entity_poly.entity_id
_entity_poly.type
_entity_poly.pdbx_seq_one_letter_code
_entity_poly.pdbx_strand_id
1 'polypeptide(L)'
;PDTPAAQVTALSWVATERLPAALAAFPDSSHHPSVNVPAGVQQEWESTEARTAIIRGLLDNSGPQTVAEMAYQAGMTEPQTEAALMALEGEGIAMQGYFRIKDPNWDQSLEESETVETKLETSPAPPKEWCHRRLLSRIHRLTLQGLRAQVQPVDVSVLIQYLTRLHGLTGEEKRSGTNGLFEVLSMLQGIDIPAICWERDILPARLSNYQSSQLDELCFTGEVGWGRLYPPRRTAEQGKPMTGITRNAPVSFFLREDIPWLTCFNQVSSNLEDSEAEHHLSSPAQEVQELLTRRGALFAADLMATTQALPSQIADSLGELISRGLVTSDSYSGMRQFTEDRSTKQRRTSRKSRIGLVRKRSTPNNTGRWSIWRREASAEVEERSLQYFEYVEQWAWQLIRRWGVVFRDLMSKEAGAPRWFELLQVFRRLEARGEIRGGRFVTGVAGEQFAMSGTIQELRKLRDAPTSDELTILSATDPLNLTGILTKDARVPATPANRIAYWNGNLIAWSKNEELFLLTKVSEKLKRELVLGFGLPIQDFNRQQLNTNEQSTASSLEPPAEDQFLPAGNETSSTDKKSPRPSFL
;
A
#
# COMPACT_ATOMS: atom_id res chain seq x y z
N PRO A 1 29.34 10.30 62.60
CA PRO A 1 28.07 10.40 63.37
C PRO A 1 26.93 9.87 62.50
N ASP A 2 26.84 8.54 62.48
CA ASP A 2 25.77 7.80 61.83
C ASP A 2 24.45 8.14 62.50
N THR A 3 23.57 8.80 61.76
CA THR A 3 22.17 8.98 62.17
C THR A 3 21.42 7.75 61.65
N PRO A 4 20.80 6.92 62.51
CA PRO A 4 19.98 5.82 62.03
C PRO A 4 18.79 6.41 61.27
N ALA A 5 18.60 5.94 60.03
CA ALA A 5 17.44 6.26 59.23
C ALA A 5 16.17 6.00 60.06
N ALA A 6 15.34 7.01 60.23
CA ALA A 6 14.09 6.91 60.96
C ALA A 6 13.28 5.74 60.39
N GLN A 7 13.06 4.69 61.20
CA GLN A 7 12.13 3.62 60.88
C GLN A 7 10.73 4.24 60.76
N VAL A 8 10.31 4.48 59.52
CA VAL A 8 8.93 4.84 59.22
C VAL A 8 8.08 3.63 59.56
N THR A 9 7.36 3.67 60.66
CA THR A 9 6.34 2.68 61.02
C THR A 9 5.16 2.84 60.05
N ALA A 10 5.24 2.21 58.89
CA ALA A 10 4.18 2.18 57.92
C ALA A 10 3.07 1.23 58.40
N LEU A 11 1.88 1.80 58.65
CA LEU A 11 0.67 1.04 58.95
C LEU A 11 0.06 0.56 57.63
N SER A 12 0.04 -0.76 57.43
CA SER A 12 -0.50 -1.40 56.22
C SER A 12 -1.62 -2.37 56.56
N TRP A 13 -2.62 -2.46 55.67
CA TRP A 13 -3.73 -3.41 55.79
C TRP A 13 -3.46 -4.63 54.93
N VAL A 14 -3.63 -5.82 55.51
CA VAL A 14 -3.44 -7.10 54.83
C VAL A 14 -4.70 -7.94 55.03
N ALA A 15 -5.18 -8.58 53.96
CA ALA A 15 -6.26 -9.55 54.07
C ALA A 15 -5.81 -10.74 54.94
N THR A 16 -6.66 -11.22 55.85
CA THR A 16 -6.31 -12.29 56.80
C THR A 16 -5.73 -13.54 56.11
N GLU A 17 -6.21 -13.87 54.91
CA GLU A 17 -5.71 -14.99 54.09
C GLU A 17 -4.28 -14.80 53.56
N ARG A 18 -3.80 -13.57 53.42
CA ARG A 18 -2.45 -13.23 52.95
C ARG A 18 -1.50 -12.83 54.08
N LEU A 19 -1.94 -12.95 55.34
CA LEU A 19 -1.11 -12.66 56.51
C LEU A 19 0.21 -13.48 56.54
N PRO A 20 0.23 -14.79 56.19
CA PRO A 20 1.49 -15.55 56.16
C PRO A 20 2.50 -14.99 55.16
N ALA A 21 2.05 -14.55 53.98
CA ALA A 21 2.89 -13.94 52.96
C ALA A 21 3.45 -12.58 53.43
N ALA A 22 2.63 -11.75 54.08
CA ALA A 22 3.08 -10.46 54.60
C ALA A 22 4.15 -10.61 55.69
N LEU A 23 3.98 -11.58 56.60
CA LEU A 23 4.97 -11.89 57.63
C LEU A 23 6.28 -12.45 57.04
N ALA A 24 6.18 -13.27 55.98
CA ALA A 24 7.36 -13.76 55.27
C ALA A 24 8.11 -12.64 54.53
N ALA A 25 7.39 -11.65 53.97
CA ALA A 25 7.99 -10.50 53.29
C ALA A 25 8.64 -9.50 54.27
N PHE A 26 8.01 -9.31 55.45
CA PHE A 26 8.41 -8.37 56.50
C PHE A 26 8.52 -9.06 57.87
N PRO A 27 9.65 -9.76 58.15
CA PRO A 27 9.82 -10.54 59.37
C PRO A 27 9.73 -9.72 60.67
N ASP A 28 10.11 -8.44 60.63
CA ASP A 28 10.13 -7.55 61.80
C ASP A 28 8.77 -6.87 62.07
N SER A 29 7.72 -7.24 61.34
CA SER A 29 6.40 -6.61 61.45
C SER A 29 5.54 -7.23 62.56
N SER A 30 4.68 -6.41 63.18
CA SER A 30 3.65 -6.86 64.12
C SER A 30 2.27 -6.61 63.52
N HIS A 31 1.31 -7.49 63.81
CA HIS A 31 -0.06 -7.38 63.28
C HIS A 31 -1.07 -7.25 64.42
N HIS A 32 -2.07 -6.39 64.22
CA HIS A 32 -3.17 -6.18 65.15
C HIS A 32 -4.49 -6.10 64.38
N PRO A 33 -5.56 -6.83 64.79
CA PRO A 33 -5.62 -7.76 65.91
C PRO A 33 -4.84 -9.06 65.66
N SER A 34 -4.54 -9.82 66.71
CA SER A 34 -3.94 -11.16 66.60
C SER A 34 -4.99 -12.12 66.01
N VAL A 35 -4.97 -12.33 64.69
CA VAL A 35 -5.91 -13.19 63.98
C VAL A 35 -5.23 -14.48 63.58
N ASN A 36 -5.82 -15.62 63.94
CA ASN A 36 -5.37 -16.92 63.46
C ASN A 36 -5.89 -17.15 62.04
N VAL A 37 -4.98 -17.37 61.09
CA VAL A 37 -5.31 -17.68 59.70
C VAL A 37 -6.02 -19.05 59.65
N PRO A 38 -7.18 -19.17 59.00
CA PRO A 38 -7.87 -20.46 58.86
C PRO A 38 -7.01 -21.52 58.15
N ALA A 39 -7.07 -22.78 58.61
CA ALA A 39 -6.22 -23.87 58.11
C ALA A 39 -6.32 -24.12 56.58
N GLY A 40 -7.46 -23.81 55.96
CA GLY A 40 -7.67 -23.96 54.52
C GLY A 40 -6.90 -22.96 53.65
N VAL A 41 -6.31 -21.91 54.24
CA VAL A 41 -5.57 -20.85 53.52
C VAL A 41 -4.18 -20.61 54.14
N GLN A 42 -3.77 -21.47 55.06
CA GLN A 42 -2.41 -21.47 55.59
C GLN A 42 -1.47 -22.06 54.53
N GLN A 43 -0.68 -21.19 53.91
CA GLN A 43 0.38 -21.56 52.99
C GLN A 43 1.71 -21.05 53.54
N GLU A 44 2.77 -21.85 53.44
CA GLU A 44 4.13 -21.42 53.73
C GLU A 44 4.66 -20.60 52.55
N TRP A 45 5.31 -19.47 52.83
CA TRP A 45 5.85 -18.57 51.83
C TRP A 45 7.34 -18.37 52.08
N GLU A 46 8.14 -18.44 51.02
CA GLU A 46 9.49 -17.90 51.06
C GLU A 46 9.43 -16.36 51.02
N SER A 47 10.40 -15.68 51.66
CA SER A 47 10.44 -14.20 51.69
C SER A 47 10.52 -13.58 50.29
N THR A 48 11.25 -14.23 49.36
CA THR A 48 11.39 -13.80 47.97
C THR A 48 10.08 -13.96 47.21
N GLU A 49 9.43 -15.12 47.30
CA GLU A 49 8.14 -15.43 46.68
C GLU A 49 7.02 -14.50 47.20
N ALA A 50 6.99 -14.25 48.51
CA ALA A 50 6.04 -13.34 49.12
C ALA A 50 6.17 -11.90 48.59
N ARG A 51 7.41 -11.41 48.45
CA ARG A 51 7.67 -10.08 47.87
C ARG A 51 7.23 -10.02 46.42
N THR A 52 7.57 -11.02 45.62
CA THR A 52 7.12 -11.12 44.22
C THR A 52 5.59 -11.13 44.11
N ALA A 53 4.89 -11.83 44.99
CA ALA A 53 3.43 -11.85 45.02
C ALA A 53 2.81 -10.48 45.39
N ILE A 54 3.41 -9.76 46.34
CA ILE A 54 2.98 -8.40 46.71
C ILE A 54 3.17 -7.44 45.54
N ILE A 55 4.36 -7.44 44.93
CA ILE A 55 4.66 -6.60 43.76
C ILE A 55 3.76 -6.93 42.57
N ARG A 56 3.46 -8.22 42.34
CA ARG A 56 2.49 -8.64 41.30
C ARG A 56 1.11 -8.06 41.55
N GLY A 57 0.60 -8.13 42.78
CA GLY A 57 -0.72 -7.58 43.14
C GLY A 57 -0.80 -6.06 43.01
N LEU A 58 0.31 -5.35 43.29
CA LEU A 58 0.41 -3.91 43.03
C LEU A 58 0.37 -3.61 41.53
N LEU A 59 1.19 -4.32 40.74
CA LEU A 59 1.24 -4.20 39.28
C LEU A 59 -0.10 -4.49 38.60
N ASP A 60 -0.92 -5.39 39.13
CA ASP A 60 -2.25 -5.72 38.59
C ASP A 60 -3.25 -4.53 38.66
N ASN A 61 -2.97 -3.53 39.50
CA ASN A 61 -3.85 -2.39 39.72
C ASN A 61 -3.18 -1.03 39.46
N SER A 62 -1.87 -1.00 39.19
CA SER A 62 -1.14 0.22 38.89
C SER A 62 -0.82 0.38 37.40
N GLY A 63 -0.78 1.64 36.94
CA GLY A 63 -0.24 1.97 35.62
C GLY A 63 1.29 1.88 35.63
N PRO A 64 1.97 2.41 34.59
CA PRO A 64 3.41 2.53 34.60
C PRO A 64 3.95 3.28 35.82
N GLN A 65 4.90 2.67 36.54
CA GLN A 65 5.52 3.22 37.75
C GLN A 65 7.02 2.92 37.78
N THR A 66 7.80 3.77 38.45
CA THR A 66 9.24 3.53 38.66
C THR A 66 9.47 2.56 39.82
N VAL A 67 10.68 1.99 39.90
CA VAL A 67 11.07 1.11 41.04
C VAL A 67 10.93 1.85 42.37
N ALA A 68 11.33 3.13 42.44
CA ALA A 68 11.23 3.96 43.64
C ALA A 68 9.76 4.19 44.08
N GLU A 69 8.87 4.51 43.13
CA GLU A 69 7.43 4.67 43.41
C GLU A 69 6.82 3.38 43.99
N MET A 70 7.20 2.23 43.42
CA MET A 70 6.68 0.94 43.82
C MET A 70 7.26 0.44 45.14
N ALA A 71 8.55 0.64 45.37
CA ALA A 71 9.23 0.32 46.64
C ALA A 71 8.60 1.10 47.80
N TYR A 72 8.32 2.39 47.57
CA TYR A 72 7.63 3.24 48.54
C TYR A 72 6.20 2.72 48.85
N GLN A 73 5.43 2.35 47.83
CA GLN A 73 4.07 1.81 48.01
C GLN A 73 4.05 0.44 48.70
N ALA A 74 5.01 -0.42 48.39
CA ALA A 74 5.13 -1.75 49.00
C ALA A 74 5.73 -1.72 50.40
N GLY A 75 6.38 -0.61 50.80
CA GLY A 75 7.17 -0.54 52.04
C GLY A 75 8.45 -1.39 51.99
N MET A 76 8.97 -1.66 50.79
CA MET A 76 10.17 -2.47 50.54
C MET A 76 11.35 -1.59 50.15
N THR A 77 12.57 -2.16 50.16
CA THR A 77 13.72 -1.45 49.59
C THR A 77 13.72 -1.54 48.07
N GLU A 78 14.36 -0.58 47.40
CA GLU A 78 14.46 -0.58 45.93
C GLU A 78 15.10 -1.88 45.39
N PRO A 79 16.21 -2.42 45.94
CA PRO A 79 16.80 -3.67 45.45
C PRO A 79 15.87 -4.88 45.58
N GLN A 80 15.06 -4.94 46.65
CA GLN A 80 14.08 -6.03 46.84
C GLN A 80 12.95 -5.94 45.82
N THR A 81 12.50 -4.73 45.53
CA THR A 81 11.46 -4.45 44.54
C THR A 81 11.96 -4.75 43.13
N GLU A 82 13.20 -4.36 42.82
CA GLU A 82 13.83 -4.61 41.53
C GLU A 82 14.00 -6.12 41.27
N ALA A 83 14.48 -6.88 42.25
CA ALA A 83 14.59 -8.34 42.14
C ALA A 83 13.24 -9.03 41.89
N ALA A 84 12.18 -8.58 42.57
CA ALA A 84 10.83 -9.08 42.36
C ALA A 84 10.31 -8.72 40.94
N LEU A 85 10.60 -7.52 40.45
CA LEU A 85 10.22 -7.08 39.10
C LEU A 85 10.93 -7.87 38.01
N MET A 86 12.24 -8.12 38.16
CA MET A 86 13.00 -8.97 37.24
C MET A 86 12.45 -10.41 37.20
N ALA A 87 12.04 -10.96 38.35
CA ALA A 87 11.39 -12.27 38.38
C ALA A 87 10.07 -12.28 37.61
N LEU A 88 9.23 -11.24 37.78
CA LEU A 88 7.97 -11.10 37.04
C LEU A 88 8.15 -10.85 35.54
N GLU A 89 9.25 -10.23 35.13
CA GLU A 89 9.64 -10.11 33.73
C GLU A 89 10.02 -11.46 33.12
N GLY A 90 10.81 -12.27 33.85
CA GLY A 90 11.17 -13.62 33.44
C GLY A 90 9.95 -14.54 33.26
N GLU A 91 8.89 -14.33 34.04
CA GLU A 91 7.60 -15.00 33.88
C GLU A 91 6.71 -14.41 32.75
N GLY A 92 7.10 -13.27 32.18
CA GLY A 92 6.36 -12.56 31.12
C GLY A 92 5.15 -11.76 31.60
N ILE A 93 5.02 -11.50 32.91
CA ILE A 93 3.91 -10.77 33.53
C ILE A 93 4.14 -9.25 33.47
N ALA A 94 5.35 -8.81 33.80
CA ALA A 94 5.77 -7.42 33.79
C ALA A 94 6.59 -7.09 32.54
N MET A 95 6.60 -5.81 32.15
CA MET A 95 7.51 -5.28 31.12
C MET A 95 8.13 -3.99 31.62
N GLN A 96 9.43 -3.83 31.35
CA GLN A 96 10.16 -2.59 31.58
C GLN A 96 10.12 -1.69 30.34
N GLY A 97 10.09 -0.38 30.54
CA GLY A 97 10.19 0.58 29.44
C GLY A 97 9.92 2.02 29.89
N TYR A 98 9.76 2.89 28.91
CA TYR A 98 9.44 4.30 29.12
C TYR A 98 8.02 4.59 28.64
N PHE A 99 7.06 4.66 29.56
CA PHE A 99 5.64 4.68 29.18
C PHE A 99 4.98 6.05 29.41
N ARG A 100 5.46 6.85 30.37
CA ARG A 100 4.91 8.18 30.70
C ARG A 100 5.69 9.35 30.08
N ILE A 101 6.68 9.09 29.22
CA ILE A 101 7.45 10.16 28.55
C ILE A 101 6.54 10.95 27.61
N LYS A 102 6.49 12.26 27.80
CA LYS A 102 5.70 13.20 26.98
C LYS A 102 6.49 13.84 25.84
N ASP A 103 7.82 13.73 25.86
CA ASP A 103 8.68 14.35 24.87
C ASP A 103 8.67 13.53 23.56
N PRO A 104 8.24 14.11 22.42
CA PRO A 104 8.23 13.42 21.14
C PRO A 104 9.62 13.10 20.59
N ASN A 105 10.66 13.78 21.08
CA ASN A 105 12.04 13.63 20.59
C ASN A 105 12.91 12.72 21.48
N TRP A 106 12.30 12.04 22.46
CA TRP A 106 13.01 11.09 23.31
C TRP A 106 13.30 9.80 22.53
N ASP A 107 14.57 9.60 22.16
CA ASP A 107 15.03 8.43 21.42
C ASP A 107 15.61 7.37 22.37
N GLN A 108 15.04 6.16 22.32
CA GLN A 108 15.49 5.02 23.12
C GLN A 108 16.83 4.43 22.63
N SER A 109 17.20 4.68 21.37
CA SER A 109 18.39 4.11 20.73
C SER A 109 19.72 4.73 21.20
N LEU A 110 19.65 5.86 21.90
CA LEU A 110 20.81 6.52 22.50
C LEU A 110 21.38 5.75 23.70
N GLU A 111 20.62 4.86 24.35
CA GLU A 111 21.13 4.04 25.47
C GLU A 111 22.03 2.88 25.02
N GLU A 112 21.82 2.31 23.82
CA GLU A 112 22.60 1.15 23.34
C GLU A 112 23.97 1.53 22.74
N SER A 113 24.19 2.82 22.45
CA SER A 113 25.36 3.29 21.69
C SER A 113 26.39 4.09 22.52
N GLU A 114 26.22 4.25 23.84
CA GLU A 114 27.10 5.12 24.64
C GLU A 114 28.40 4.40 25.09
N THR A 115 29.45 4.55 24.28
CA THR A 115 30.83 4.51 24.76
C THR A 115 31.10 5.65 25.74
N VAL A 116 31.84 5.33 26.80
CA VAL A 116 31.99 6.00 28.12
C VAL A 116 32.45 7.48 28.13
N GLU A 117 32.76 8.15 27.02
CA GLU A 117 33.58 9.37 27.05
C GLU A 117 32.88 10.74 26.84
N THR A 118 31.55 10.87 26.88
CA THR A 118 30.93 12.21 26.69
C THR A 118 29.81 12.55 27.66
N LYS A 119 30.11 12.54 28.96
CA LYS A 119 29.25 13.18 29.99
C LYS A 119 29.52 14.68 30.07
N LEU A 120 29.00 15.46 29.13
CA LEU A 120 28.79 16.89 29.36
C LEU A 120 27.42 17.32 28.80
N GLU A 121 26.53 17.68 29.73
CA GLU A 121 25.34 18.53 29.56
C GLU A 121 24.12 17.98 28.79
N THR A 122 23.69 16.74 29.08
CA THR A 122 22.34 16.25 28.74
C THR A 122 21.54 15.93 30.00
N SER A 123 20.24 16.25 29.99
CA SER A 123 19.30 16.00 31.10
C SER A 123 19.40 14.57 31.62
N PRO A 124 19.24 14.32 32.93
CA PRO A 124 19.27 12.96 33.46
C PRO A 124 18.21 12.11 32.75
N ALA A 125 18.61 10.94 32.26
CA ALA A 125 17.68 10.00 31.66
C ALA A 125 16.54 9.70 32.66
N PRO A 126 15.27 9.71 32.21
CA PRO A 126 14.16 9.36 33.07
C PRO A 126 14.36 7.93 33.59
N PRO A 127 13.92 7.63 34.82
CA PRO A 127 14.00 6.28 35.35
C PRO A 127 13.09 5.33 34.55
N LYS A 128 13.58 4.10 34.31
CA LYS A 128 12.77 3.04 33.67
C LYS A 128 11.54 2.71 34.52
N GLU A 129 10.43 2.50 33.82
CA GLU A 129 9.13 2.22 34.41
C GLU A 129 8.75 0.76 34.18
N TRP A 130 7.94 0.23 35.08
CA TRP A 130 7.44 -1.14 35.05
C TRP A 130 5.92 -1.11 34.97
N CYS A 131 5.35 -1.99 34.16
CA CYS A 131 3.90 -2.13 34.04
C CYS A 131 3.51 -3.57 33.77
N HIS A 132 2.33 -3.99 34.25
CA HIS A 132 1.76 -5.28 33.93
C HIS A 132 1.41 -5.35 32.43
N ARG A 133 1.87 -6.39 31.73
CA ARG A 133 1.72 -6.55 30.26
C ARG A 133 0.28 -6.41 29.76
N ARG A 134 -0.68 -7.06 30.44
CA ARG A 134 -2.12 -6.95 30.13
C ARG A 134 -2.69 -5.55 30.34
N LEU A 135 -2.29 -4.85 31.41
CA LEU A 135 -2.73 -3.48 31.65
C LEU A 135 -2.12 -2.51 30.65
N LEU A 136 -0.83 -2.64 30.34
CA LEU A 136 -0.20 -1.83 29.30
C LEU A 136 -0.90 -2.02 27.95
N SER A 137 -1.20 -3.27 27.57
CA SER A 137 -1.97 -3.58 26.36
C SER A 137 -3.36 -2.95 26.37
N ARG A 138 -4.02 -2.92 27.54
CA ARG A 138 -5.34 -2.29 27.72
C ARG A 138 -5.25 -0.77 27.63
N ILE A 139 -4.29 -0.14 28.31
CA ILE A 139 -4.04 1.31 28.26
C ILE A 139 -3.80 1.71 26.81
N HIS A 140 -2.87 1.02 26.13
CA HIS A 140 -2.55 1.27 24.74
C HIS A 140 -3.78 1.18 23.83
N ARG A 141 -4.58 0.11 23.96
CA ARG A 141 -5.83 -0.06 23.19
C ARG A 141 -6.84 1.06 23.47
N LEU A 142 -7.01 1.48 24.72
CA LEU A 142 -7.94 2.56 25.08
C LEU A 142 -7.44 3.91 24.56
N THR A 143 -6.14 4.19 24.64
CA THR A 143 -5.53 5.39 24.07
C THR A 143 -5.72 5.44 22.56
N LEU A 144 -5.46 4.33 21.87
CA LEU A 144 -5.73 4.22 20.42
C LEU A 144 -7.21 4.47 20.13
N GLN A 145 -8.14 3.79 20.81
CA GLN A 145 -9.59 4.00 20.60
C GLN A 145 -10.02 5.45 20.82
N GLY A 146 -9.50 6.11 21.86
CA GLY A 146 -9.75 7.53 22.11
C GLY A 146 -9.25 8.42 20.97
N LEU A 147 -8.03 8.18 20.48
CA LEU A 147 -7.48 8.89 19.34
C LEU A 147 -8.28 8.64 18.05
N ARG A 148 -8.74 7.41 17.81
CA ARG A 148 -9.60 7.08 16.66
C ARG A 148 -10.93 7.84 16.70
N ALA A 149 -11.52 7.98 17.89
CA ALA A 149 -12.79 8.68 18.09
C ALA A 149 -12.69 10.20 17.87
N GLN A 150 -11.50 10.78 18.04
CA GLN A 150 -11.27 12.22 17.88
C GLN A 150 -11.06 12.66 16.43
N VAL A 151 -11.00 11.73 15.46
CA VAL A 151 -10.77 12.08 14.06
C VAL A 151 -12.09 12.29 13.33
N GLN A 152 -12.37 13.54 12.97
CA GLN A 152 -13.47 13.86 12.08
C GLN A 152 -13.11 13.43 10.64
N PRO A 153 -13.99 12.67 9.97
CA PRO A 153 -13.73 12.24 8.60
C PRO A 153 -13.85 13.41 7.60
N VAL A 154 -13.09 13.32 6.51
CA VAL A 154 -13.13 14.22 5.35
C VAL A 154 -13.91 13.59 4.20
N ASP A 155 -14.38 14.40 3.26
CA ASP A 155 -15.07 13.89 2.07
C ASP A 155 -14.11 13.30 1.03
N VAL A 156 -14.64 12.44 0.16
CA VAL A 156 -13.88 11.80 -0.94
C VAL A 156 -13.24 12.85 -1.86
N SER A 157 -13.89 14.00 -2.07
CA SER A 157 -13.34 15.09 -2.87
C SER A 157 -12.04 15.66 -2.28
N VAL A 158 -11.98 15.79 -0.94
CA VAL A 158 -10.77 16.22 -0.23
C VAL A 158 -9.65 15.18 -0.36
N LEU A 159 -9.99 13.89 -0.28
CA LEU A 159 -9.00 12.82 -0.53
C LEU A 159 -8.46 12.89 -1.97
N ILE A 160 -9.29 13.15 -2.97
CA ILE A 160 -8.83 13.27 -4.36
C ILE A 160 -7.90 14.48 -4.52
N GLN A 161 -8.25 15.64 -3.95
CA GLN A 161 -7.36 16.82 -3.94
C GLN A 161 -6.01 16.53 -3.27
N TYR A 162 -6.06 15.79 -2.16
CA TYR A 162 -4.85 15.35 -1.46
C TYR A 162 -3.98 14.47 -2.36
N LEU A 163 -4.57 13.45 -3.00
CA LEU A 163 -3.87 12.54 -3.89
C LEU A 163 -3.27 13.25 -5.09
N THR A 164 -3.96 14.24 -5.67
CA THR A 164 -3.42 15.01 -6.80
C THR A 164 -2.18 15.81 -6.39
N ARG A 165 -2.13 16.36 -5.17
CA ARG A 165 -0.95 17.03 -4.62
C ARG A 165 0.17 16.06 -4.28
N LEU A 166 -0.14 14.97 -3.58
CA LEU A 166 0.81 13.91 -3.23
C LEU A 166 1.57 13.39 -4.48
N HIS A 167 0.84 13.21 -5.58
CA HIS A 167 1.39 12.73 -6.85
C HIS A 167 2.09 13.82 -7.67
N GLY A 168 2.06 15.09 -7.24
CA GLY A 168 2.68 16.21 -7.96
C GLY A 168 1.98 16.55 -9.27
N LEU A 169 0.65 16.40 -9.33
CA LEU A 169 -0.16 16.73 -10.51
C LEU A 169 -0.58 18.21 -10.54
N THR A 170 -0.32 18.93 -9.45
CA THR A 170 -0.65 20.34 -9.23
C THR A 170 0.57 21.21 -9.58
N GLY A 171 0.33 22.36 -10.21
CA GLY A 171 1.35 23.12 -10.96
C GLY A 171 2.52 23.69 -10.14
N GLU A 172 2.36 23.87 -8.83
CA GLU A 172 3.40 24.46 -7.96
C GLU A 172 4.37 23.40 -7.39
N GLU A 173 4.04 22.10 -7.48
CA GLU A 173 4.73 21.01 -6.77
C GLU A 173 5.29 19.92 -7.70
N LYS A 174 5.40 20.21 -9.02
CA LYS A 174 5.96 19.22 -9.97
C LYS A 174 7.43 18.96 -9.67
N ARG A 175 7.76 17.69 -9.44
CA ARG A 175 9.14 17.23 -9.29
C ARG A 175 9.93 17.48 -10.58
N SER A 176 11.25 17.62 -10.48
CA SER A 176 12.12 17.91 -11.63
C SER A 176 13.40 17.07 -11.58
N GLY A 177 14.02 16.90 -12.74
CA GLY A 177 15.29 16.17 -12.87
C GLY A 177 15.18 14.66 -12.67
N THR A 178 16.35 14.00 -12.65
CA THR A 178 16.46 12.53 -12.54
C THR A 178 16.04 12.02 -11.16
N ASN A 179 16.37 12.73 -10.08
CA ASN A 179 15.92 12.38 -8.72
C ASN A 179 14.39 12.46 -8.58
N GLY A 180 13.77 13.51 -9.15
CA GLY A 180 12.32 13.62 -9.18
C GLY A 180 11.66 12.48 -9.94
N LEU A 181 12.26 12.06 -11.06
CA LEU A 181 11.81 10.88 -11.81
C LEU A 181 11.93 9.60 -10.97
N PHE A 182 13.06 9.39 -10.30
CA PHE A 182 13.26 8.26 -9.40
C PHE A 182 12.16 8.20 -8.33
N GLU A 183 11.89 9.31 -7.63
CA GLU A 183 10.82 9.36 -6.61
C GLU A 183 9.44 9.02 -7.16
N VAL A 184 9.08 9.51 -8.35
CA VAL A 184 7.80 9.20 -9.01
C VAL A 184 7.72 7.72 -9.33
N LEU A 185 8.81 7.13 -9.84
CA LEU A 185 8.86 5.70 -10.16
C LEU A 185 8.82 4.84 -8.89
N SER A 186 9.52 5.21 -7.82
CA SER A 186 9.42 4.53 -6.51
C SER A 186 8.01 4.62 -5.93
N MET A 187 7.29 5.73 -6.14
CA MET A 187 5.89 5.85 -5.69
C MET A 187 4.92 4.98 -6.51
N LEU A 188 5.17 4.86 -7.82
CA LEU A 188 4.32 4.14 -8.78
C LEU A 188 4.74 2.68 -9.03
N GLN A 189 5.77 2.19 -8.35
CA GLN A 189 6.31 0.86 -8.63
C GLN A 189 5.32 -0.26 -8.36
N GLY A 190 5.29 -1.31 -9.19
CA GLY A 190 4.30 -2.37 -8.99
C GLY A 190 2.91 -2.06 -9.55
N ILE A 191 2.74 -1.01 -10.37
CA ILE A 191 1.50 -0.77 -11.12
C ILE A 191 1.73 -1.06 -12.61
N ASP A 192 0.93 -1.98 -13.14
CA ASP A 192 0.91 -2.30 -14.56
C ASP A 192 0.07 -1.25 -15.32
N ILE A 193 0.74 -0.38 -16.07
CA ILE A 193 0.13 0.66 -16.92
C ILE A 193 0.47 0.37 -18.39
N PRO A 194 -0.44 0.60 -19.36
CA PRO A 194 -0.10 0.48 -20.78
C PRO A 194 1.17 1.25 -21.15
N ALA A 195 2.11 0.60 -21.83
CA ALA A 195 3.45 1.12 -22.10
C ALA A 195 3.48 2.53 -22.72
N ILE A 196 2.55 2.81 -23.64
CA ILE A 196 2.43 4.12 -24.28
C ILE A 196 2.07 5.25 -23.30
N CYS A 197 1.34 4.95 -22.23
CA CYS A 197 0.82 5.96 -21.31
C CYS A 197 1.90 6.48 -20.36
N TRP A 198 2.96 5.70 -20.08
CA TRP A 198 4.03 6.12 -19.19
C TRP A 198 4.68 7.44 -19.61
N GLU A 199 5.22 7.50 -20.83
CA GLU A 199 5.90 8.70 -21.33
C GLU A 199 4.96 9.73 -21.98
N ARG A 200 3.72 9.36 -22.30
CA ARG A 200 2.75 10.28 -22.90
C ARG A 200 1.92 11.03 -21.87
N ASP A 201 1.45 10.32 -20.84
CA ASP A 201 0.44 10.83 -19.91
C ASP A 201 0.93 10.82 -18.45
N ILE A 202 1.54 9.74 -17.96
CA ILE A 202 1.82 9.54 -16.52
C ILE A 202 3.01 10.36 -16.03
N LEU A 203 4.18 10.23 -16.68
CA LEU A 203 5.41 10.91 -16.28
C LEU A 203 5.35 12.42 -16.59
N PRO A 204 4.93 12.88 -17.79
CA PRO A 204 4.84 14.31 -18.07
C PRO A 204 3.80 15.04 -17.20
N ALA A 205 2.77 14.34 -16.70
CA ALA A 205 1.81 14.95 -15.78
C ALA A 205 2.44 15.27 -14.41
N ARG A 206 3.38 14.44 -13.92
CA ARG A 206 3.99 14.53 -12.58
C ARG A 206 5.36 15.23 -12.55
N LEU A 207 6.02 15.33 -13.70
CA LEU A 207 7.37 15.89 -13.82
C LEU A 207 7.37 17.15 -14.69
N SER A 208 8.17 18.12 -14.28
CA SER A 208 8.49 19.27 -15.12
C SER A 208 9.61 18.91 -16.10
N ASN A 209 9.45 19.30 -17.37
CA ASN A 209 10.45 19.12 -18.43
C ASN A 209 10.98 17.67 -18.57
N TYR A 210 10.12 16.65 -18.43
CA TYR A 210 10.50 15.24 -18.58
C TYR A 210 11.18 14.97 -19.93
N GLN A 211 12.34 14.32 -19.90
CA GLN A 211 13.07 13.86 -21.09
C GLN A 211 13.24 12.34 -21.04
N SER A 212 12.93 11.65 -22.14
CA SER A 212 13.08 10.20 -22.25
C SER A 212 14.48 9.67 -21.94
N SER A 213 15.53 10.48 -22.12
CA SER A 213 16.91 10.10 -21.79
C SER A 213 17.13 9.88 -20.29
N GLN A 214 16.38 10.58 -19.43
CA GLN A 214 16.50 10.44 -17.97
C GLN A 214 16.02 9.05 -17.52
N LEU A 215 14.95 8.54 -18.15
CA LEU A 215 14.46 7.19 -17.89
C LEU A 215 15.42 6.12 -18.38
N ASP A 216 16.05 6.35 -19.54
CA ASP A 216 17.07 5.43 -20.07
C ASP A 216 18.31 5.39 -19.18
N GLU A 217 18.73 6.56 -18.66
CA GLU A 217 19.83 6.67 -17.70
C GLU A 217 19.57 5.83 -16.45
N LEU A 218 18.40 5.98 -15.81
CA LEU A 218 18.02 5.19 -14.63
C LEU A 218 17.94 3.68 -14.88
N CYS A 219 17.50 3.27 -16.08
CA CYS A 219 17.48 1.86 -16.46
C CYS A 219 18.90 1.32 -16.68
N PHE A 220 19.78 2.15 -17.24
CA PHE A 220 21.16 1.80 -17.58
C PHE A 220 22.07 1.75 -16.35
N THR A 221 21.89 2.66 -15.38
CA THR A 221 22.58 2.60 -14.08
C THR A 221 22.16 1.38 -13.26
N GLY A 222 21.01 0.79 -13.58
CA GLY A 222 20.46 -0.37 -12.89
C GLY A 222 19.71 -0.01 -11.60
N GLU A 223 19.43 1.26 -11.36
CA GLU A 223 18.59 1.70 -10.24
C GLU A 223 17.12 1.30 -10.47
N VAL A 224 16.65 1.48 -11.71
CA VAL A 224 15.28 1.14 -12.13
C VAL A 224 15.27 -0.04 -13.09
N GLY A 225 14.32 -0.95 -12.89
CA GLY A 225 13.93 -1.97 -13.84
C GLY A 225 12.55 -1.70 -14.43
N TRP A 226 12.28 -2.32 -15.57
CA TRP A 226 10.95 -2.32 -16.17
C TRP A 226 10.59 -3.69 -16.72
N GLY A 227 9.30 -4.00 -16.74
CA GLY A 227 8.81 -5.28 -17.21
C GLY A 227 7.36 -5.48 -16.82
N ARG A 228 6.78 -6.62 -17.21
CA ARG A 228 5.43 -6.97 -16.78
C ARG A 228 5.49 -7.80 -15.50
N LEU A 229 5.05 -7.22 -14.39
CA LEU A 229 5.10 -7.88 -13.09
C LEU A 229 3.94 -8.87 -12.91
N TYR A 230 2.74 -8.53 -13.39
CA TYR A 230 1.52 -9.30 -13.13
C TYR A 230 0.81 -9.69 -14.44
N PRO A 231 1.40 -10.60 -15.24
CA PRO A 231 0.72 -11.13 -16.41
C PRO A 231 -0.54 -11.90 -15.99
N PRO A 232 -1.65 -11.79 -16.74
CA PRO A 232 -2.88 -12.50 -16.44
C PRO A 232 -2.65 -14.02 -16.57
N ARG A 233 -3.16 -14.79 -15.61
CA ARG A 233 -3.20 -16.25 -15.71
C ARG A 233 -4.15 -16.64 -16.84
N ARG A 234 -3.64 -17.30 -17.88
CA ARG A 234 -4.48 -17.82 -18.97
C ARG A 234 -4.90 -19.25 -18.66
N THR A 235 -6.16 -19.56 -18.91
CA THR A 235 -6.65 -20.94 -19.02
C THR A 235 -6.31 -21.49 -20.41
N ALA A 236 -5.90 -22.76 -20.47
CA ALA A 236 -5.41 -23.44 -21.68
C ALA A 236 -6.37 -23.39 -22.89
N GLU A 237 -7.67 -23.16 -22.67
CA GLU A 237 -8.68 -23.09 -23.73
C GLU A 237 -8.65 -21.78 -24.56
N GLN A 238 -7.98 -20.72 -24.10
CA GLN A 238 -7.88 -19.44 -24.83
C GLN A 238 -6.56 -19.28 -25.61
N GLY A 239 -5.99 -20.40 -26.05
CA GLY A 239 -4.68 -20.51 -26.71
C GLY A 239 -4.63 -20.05 -28.16
N LYS A 240 -4.95 -18.77 -28.46
CA LYS A 240 -4.30 -18.12 -29.62
C LYS A 240 -2.97 -17.53 -29.15
N PRO A 241 -1.83 -17.88 -29.79
CA PRO A 241 -0.57 -17.20 -29.53
C PRO A 241 -0.78 -15.71 -29.75
N MET A 242 -0.27 -14.89 -28.83
CA MET A 242 -0.41 -13.45 -28.97
C MET A 242 0.30 -13.04 -30.27
N THR A 243 -0.45 -12.44 -31.20
CA THR A 243 0.15 -11.49 -32.14
C THR A 243 0.90 -10.45 -31.31
N GLY A 244 2.14 -10.12 -31.68
CA GLY A 244 3.12 -9.38 -30.89
C GLY A 244 2.62 -8.16 -30.11
N ILE A 245 3.45 -7.67 -29.19
CA ILE A 245 3.10 -6.61 -28.26
C ILE A 245 2.37 -5.45 -28.94
N THR A 246 1.15 -5.20 -28.49
CA THR A 246 0.43 -4.00 -28.87
C THR A 246 0.90 -2.86 -27.97
N ARG A 247 0.79 -1.61 -28.44
CA ARG A 247 1.12 -0.40 -27.64
C ARG A 247 0.45 -0.34 -26.27
N ASN A 248 -0.61 -1.12 -26.11
CA ASN A 248 -1.45 -1.18 -24.93
C ASN A 248 -1.01 -2.28 -23.96
N ALA A 249 0.07 -3.01 -24.24
CA ALA A 249 0.62 -3.99 -23.33
C ALA A 249 1.02 -3.33 -22.00
N PRO A 250 0.54 -3.83 -20.86
CA PRO A 250 0.90 -3.29 -19.56
C PRO A 250 2.37 -3.53 -19.24
N VAL A 251 3.02 -2.49 -18.72
CA VAL A 251 4.39 -2.49 -18.21
C VAL A 251 4.39 -1.79 -16.86
N SER A 252 5.16 -2.33 -15.93
CA SER A 252 5.49 -1.73 -14.64
C SER A 252 6.94 -1.25 -14.66
N PHE A 253 7.20 -0.16 -13.94
CA PHE A 253 8.54 0.19 -13.48
C PHE A 253 8.69 -0.20 -12.01
N PHE A 254 9.92 -0.45 -11.57
CA PHE A 254 10.22 -0.83 -10.19
C PHE A 254 11.68 -0.55 -9.87
N LEU A 255 11.99 -0.34 -8.58
CA LEU A 255 13.37 -0.33 -8.15
C LEU A 255 13.91 -1.76 -8.21
N ARG A 256 15.15 -1.94 -8.67
CA ARG A 256 15.71 -3.29 -8.81
C ARG A 256 15.87 -4.01 -7.47
N GLU A 257 16.16 -3.26 -6.41
CA GLU A 257 16.22 -3.77 -5.04
C GLU A 257 14.87 -4.27 -4.51
N ASP A 258 13.76 -3.71 -5.02
CA ASP A 258 12.40 -3.98 -4.55
C ASP A 258 11.72 -5.18 -5.24
N ILE A 259 12.37 -5.75 -6.25
CA ILE A 259 11.87 -6.90 -7.01
C ILE A 259 11.44 -8.08 -6.11
N PRO A 260 12.22 -8.50 -5.09
CA PRO A 260 11.90 -9.69 -4.30
C PRO A 260 10.51 -9.61 -3.65
N TRP A 261 10.19 -8.48 -3.02
CA TRP A 261 8.91 -8.31 -2.32
C TRP A 261 7.75 -7.99 -3.29
N LEU A 262 8.02 -7.30 -4.40
CA LEU A 262 7.01 -7.00 -5.43
C LEU A 262 6.50 -8.25 -6.15
N THR A 263 7.32 -9.29 -6.26
CA THR A 263 7.00 -10.52 -7.01
C THR A 263 6.61 -11.71 -6.13
N CYS A 264 6.90 -11.66 -4.82
CA CYS A 264 6.67 -12.75 -3.87
C CYS A 264 5.24 -13.30 -3.89
N PHE A 265 4.23 -12.42 -3.97
CA PHE A 265 2.81 -12.81 -3.80
C PHE A 265 2.12 -13.22 -5.10
N ASN A 266 2.76 -13.01 -6.25
CA ASN A 266 2.19 -13.32 -7.56
C ASN A 266 3.25 -13.95 -8.48
N GLN A 267 3.86 -15.01 -7.97
CA GLN A 267 4.88 -15.77 -8.70
C GLN A 267 4.29 -16.28 -10.01
N VAL A 268 4.82 -15.74 -11.10
CA VAL A 268 4.81 -16.37 -12.41
C VAL A 268 6.04 -17.26 -12.36
N SER A 269 5.85 -18.58 -12.24
CA SER A 269 6.95 -19.55 -12.35
C SER A 269 7.74 -19.24 -13.62
N SER A 270 9.06 -19.24 -13.52
CA SER A 270 9.96 -19.27 -14.69
C SER A 270 10.53 -20.67 -14.91
N ASN A 271 10.10 -21.64 -14.11
CA ASN A 271 10.53 -23.03 -14.18
C ASN A 271 9.75 -23.82 -15.22
N LEU A 272 10.51 -24.44 -16.13
CA LEU A 272 10.09 -25.41 -17.14
C LEU A 272 9.35 -26.65 -16.60
N GLU A 273 9.25 -26.80 -15.27
CA GLU A 273 8.78 -28.01 -14.59
C GLU A 273 7.32 -27.93 -14.11
N ASP A 274 6.69 -26.74 -14.08
CA ASP A 274 5.22 -26.62 -13.95
C ASP A 274 4.56 -26.87 -15.33
N SER A 275 4.77 -28.10 -15.80
CA SER A 275 4.27 -28.71 -17.01
C SER A 275 2.75 -28.82 -16.95
N GLU A 276 2.05 -27.81 -17.50
CA GLU A 276 0.76 -27.92 -18.21
C GLU A 276 0.22 -26.53 -18.63
N ALA A 277 0.63 -25.44 -17.97
CA ALA A 277 0.14 -24.08 -18.26
C ALA A 277 1.11 -23.17 -19.06
N GLU A 278 2.40 -23.53 -19.17
CA GLU A 278 3.43 -22.64 -19.72
C GLU A 278 3.58 -22.66 -21.26
N HIS A 279 3.02 -23.62 -21.99
CA HIS A 279 3.37 -23.82 -23.41
C HIS A 279 2.40 -23.21 -24.43
N HIS A 280 2.28 -21.89 -24.43
CA HIS A 280 1.72 -21.15 -25.59
C HIS A 280 2.63 -19.97 -25.99
N LEU A 281 3.96 -20.16 -25.95
CA LEU A 281 4.89 -19.26 -26.64
C LEU A 281 5.00 -19.69 -28.11
N SER A 282 5.13 -18.75 -29.02
CA SER A 282 5.49 -19.08 -30.41
C SER A 282 6.89 -19.73 -30.47
N SER A 283 7.13 -20.58 -31.47
CA SER A 283 8.44 -21.21 -31.68
C SER A 283 9.60 -20.19 -31.78
N PRO A 284 9.45 -19.05 -32.49
CA PRO A 284 10.47 -18.00 -32.48
C PRO A 284 10.70 -17.38 -31.10
N ALA A 285 9.65 -17.20 -30.28
CA ALA A 285 9.80 -16.67 -28.92
C ALA A 285 10.51 -17.66 -27.99
N GLN A 286 10.25 -18.96 -28.13
CA GLN A 286 10.97 -20.00 -27.38
C GLN A 286 12.46 -20.02 -27.71
N GLU A 287 12.82 -19.90 -29.00
CA GLU A 287 14.23 -19.85 -29.43
C GLU A 287 14.96 -18.62 -28.84
N VAL A 288 14.31 -17.45 -28.85
CA VAL A 288 14.86 -16.23 -28.24
C VAL A 288 15.00 -16.38 -26.73
N GLN A 289 14.02 -16.96 -26.04
CA GLN A 289 14.08 -17.22 -24.61
C GLN A 289 15.24 -18.14 -24.27
N GLU A 290 15.37 -19.27 -24.97
CA GLU A 290 16.45 -20.24 -24.75
C GLU A 290 17.83 -19.60 -24.97
N LEU A 291 17.95 -18.77 -26.01
CA LEU A 291 19.19 -18.05 -26.32
C LEU A 291 19.58 -17.09 -25.18
N LEU A 292 18.61 -16.33 -24.63
CA LEU A 292 18.83 -15.42 -23.50
C LEU A 292 19.14 -16.18 -22.20
N THR A 293 18.52 -17.34 -21.96
CA THR A 293 18.83 -18.18 -20.80
C THR A 293 20.27 -18.70 -20.87
N ARG A 294 20.72 -19.14 -22.05
CA ARG A 294 22.04 -19.75 -22.24
C ARG A 294 23.18 -18.72 -22.31
N ARG A 295 22.98 -17.59 -23.01
CA ARG A 295 24.03 -16.60 -23.27
C ARG A 295 23.95 -15.35 -22.39
N GLY A 296 22.89 -15.21 -21.60
CA GLY A 296 22.65 -14.02 -20.80
C GLY A 296 22.17 -12.84 -21.64
N ALA A 297 22.52 -11.63 -21.20
CA ALA A 297 21.99 -10.40 -21.79
C ALA A 297 22.60 -10.12 -23.19
N LEU A 298 21.74 -9.98 -24.22
CA LEU A 298 22.17 -9.80 -25.62
C LEU A 298 21.53 -8.57 -26.26
N PHE A 299 22.24 -7.90 -27.17
CA PHE A 299 21.62 -6.86 -28.00
C PHE A 299 20.67 -7.49 -29.01
N ALA A 300 19.65 -6.75 -29.44
CA ALA A 300 18.74 -7.23 -30.49
C ALA A 300 19.46 -7.55 -31.82
N ALA A 301 20.57 -6.86 -32.11
CA ALA A 301 21.42 -7.16 -33.25
C ALA A 301 22.06 -8.56 -33.15
N ASP A 302 22.49 -8.96 -31.96
CA ASP A 302 23.09 -10.27 -31.70
C ASP A 302 22.04 -11.39 -31.72
N LEU A 303 20.82 -11.08 -31.25
CA LEU A 303 19.66 -11.97 -31.38
C LEU A 303 19.33 -12.23 -32.86
N MET A 304 19.25 -11.18 -33.69
CA MET A 304 19.03 -11.30 -35.14
C MET A 304 20.16 -12.08 -35.82
N ALA A 305 21.43 -11.81 -35.48
CA ALA A 305 22.57 -12.48 -36.09
C ALA A 305 22.63 -13.98 -35.74
N THR A 306 22.24 -14.35 -34.51
CA THR A 306 22.30 -15.74 -34.05
C THR A 306 21.11 -16.56 -34.56
N THR A 307 19.90 -16.01 -34.52
CA THR A 307 18.66 -16.69 -34.96
C THR A 307 18.41 -16.61 -36.46
N GLN A 308 19.12 -15.72 -37.18
CA GLN A 308 18.86 -15.39 -38.59
C GLN A 308 17.42 -14.91 -38.86
N ALA A 309 16.71 -14.44 -37.82
CA ALA A 309 15.34 -13.96 -37.91
C ALA A 309 15.25 -12.52 -38.43
N LEU A 310 14.13 -12.20 -39.06
CA LEU A 310 13.83 -10.84 -39.53
C LEU A 310 13.64 -9.88 -38.34
N PRO A 311 13.93 -8.57 -38.49
CA PRO A 311 13.73 -7.59 -37.42
C PRO A 311 12.30 -7.56 -36.86
N SER A 312 11.28 -7.78 -37.71
CA SER A 312 9.89 -7.87 -37.27
C SER A 312 9.61 -9.13 -36.45
N GLN A 313 10.20 -10.27 -36.81
CA GLN A 313 10.04 -11.52 -36.07
C GLN A 313 10.67 -11.44 -34.68
N ILE A 314 11.86 -10.84 -34.56
CA ILE A 314 12.48 -10.58 -33.26
C ILE A 314 11.65 -9.60 -32.43
N ALA A 315 11.12 -8.54 -33.05
CA ALA A 315 10.23 -7.61 -32.37
C ALA A 315 8.96 -8.30 -31.85
N ASP A 316 8.31 -9.13 -32.67
CA ASP A 316 7.12 -9.89 -32.28
C ASP A 316 7.43 -10.89 -31.16
N SER A 317 8.57 -11.59 -31.25
CA SER A 317 9.04 -12.55 -30.25
C SER A 317 9.35 -11.88 -28.90
N LEU A 318 10.13 -10.79 -28.91
CA LEU A 318 10.39 -9.99 -27.70
C LEU A 318 9.09 -9.42 -27.14
N GLY A 319 8.18 -8.97 -28.00
CA GLY A 319 6.88 -8.48 -27.59
C GLY A 319 6.01 -9.53 -26.90
N GLU A 320 6.04 -10.77 -27.38
CA GLU A 320 5.39 -11.90 -26.74
C GLU A 320 6.02 -12.19 -25.37
N LEU A 321 7.35 -12.23 -25.28
CA LEU A 321 8.08 -12.46 -24.03
C LEU A 321 7.85 -11.36 -22.98
N ILE A 322 7.81 -10.09 -23.38
CA ILE A 322 7.45 -8.95 -22.51
C ILE A 322 6.00 -9.10 -22.04
N SER A 323 5.10 -9.50 -22.93
CA SER A 323 3.69 -9.72 -22.58
C SER A 323 3.51 -10.84 -21.55
N ARG A 324 4.45 -11.79 -21.48
CA ARG A 324 4.52 -12.82 -20.43
C ARG A 324 5.30 -12.39 -19.19
N GLY A 325 5.96 -11.23 -19.22
CA GLY A 325 6.79 -10.77 -18.10
C GLY A 325 8.06 -11.59 -17.91
N LEU A 326 8.62 -12.15 -19.00
CA LEU A 326 9.83 -12.99 -18.93
C LEU A 326 11.12 -12.21 -19.21
N VAL A 327 11.03 -11.16 -20.03
CA VAL A 327 12.19 -10.41 -20.53
C VAL A 327 12.11 -8.93 -20.11
N THR A 328 13.28 -8.35 -19.83
CA THR A 328 13.51 -6.92 -19.58
C THR A 328 14.66 -6.40 -20.45
N SER A 329 14.92 -5.10 -20.42
CA SER A 329 16.12 -4.49 -21.01
C SER A 329 16.72 -3.43 -20.09
N ASP A 330 18.04 -3.25 -20.18
CA ASP A 330 18.81 -2.16 -19.52
C ASP A 330 18.49 -0.75 -20.07
N SER A 331 17.59 -0.62 -21.05
CA SER A 331 17.07 0.66 -21.53
C SER A 331 15.59 0.53 -21.91
N TYR A 332 14.83 1.62 -21.75
CA TYR A 332 13.44 1.66 -22.20
C TYR A 332 13.32 1.95 -23.71
N SER A 333 14.41 2.36 -24.37
CA SER A 333 14.40 2.71 -25.80
C SER A 333 13.95 1.57 -26.72
N GLY A 334 14.28 0.31 -26.38
CA GLY A 334 13.77 -0.87 -27.08
C GLY A 334 12.25 -0.96 -27.05
N MET A 335 11.63 -0.60 -25.91
CA MET A 335 10.18 -0.58 -25.75
C MET A 335 9.50 0.54 -26.56
N ARG A 336 10.16 1.70 -26.69
CA ARG A 336 9.64 2.84 -27.48
C ARG A 336 9.39 2.50 -28.94
N GLN A 337 10.13 1.54 -29.51
CA GLN A 337 9.87 1.10 -30.88
C GLN A 337 8.47 0.53 -31.07
N PHE A 338 7.95 -0.13 -30.04
CA PHE A 338 6.62 -0.73 -30.07
C PHE A 338 5.54 0.31 -29.85
N THR A 339 5.80 1.34 -29.04
CA THR A 339 4.82 2.39 -28.70
C THR A 339 4.75 3.52 -29.74
N GLU A 340 5.83 3.81 -30.48
CA GLU A 340 5.87 4.87 -31.48
C GLU A 340 4.89 4.67 -32.66
N ASP A 341 4.37 5.78 -33.17
CA ASP A 341 3.52 5.78 -34.36
C ASP A 341 4.29 5.47 -35.65
N ARG A 342 3.89 4.40 -36.37
CA ARG A 342 4.48 4.08 -37.68
C ARG A 342 4.28 5.23 -38.69
N SER A 343 3.24 6.05 -38.51
CA SER A 343 2.94 7.23 -39.34
C SER A 343 3.92 8.40 -39.13
N THR A 344 4.41 8.61 -37.90
CA THR A 344 5.43 9.64 -37.60
C THR A 344 6.79 9.29 -38.19
N LYS A 345 7.11 7.99 -38.32
CA LYS A 345 8.32 7.52 -39.04
C LYS A 345 8.29 7.87 -40.53
N GLN A 346 7.14 7.75 -41.21
CA GLN A 346 7.03 8.10 -42.63
C GLN A 346 7.21 9.61 -42.91
N ARG A 347 6.84 10.49 -41.96
CA ARG A 347 7.04 11.94 -42.11
C ARG A 347 8.49 12.38 -41.95
N ARG A 348 9.29 11.71 -41.10
CA ARG A 348 10.70 12.06 -40.88
C ARG A 348 11.66 11.48 -41.93
N THR A 349 11.32 10.35 -42.56
CA THR A 349 12.20 9.68 -43.55
C THR A 349 12.12 10.26 -44.96
N SER A 350 11.10 11.06 -45.30
CA SER A 350 10.91 11.59 -46.65
C SER A 350 11.86 12.72 -47.08
N ARG A 351 12.70 13.26 -46.18
CA ARG A 351 13.47 14.49 -46.47
C ARG A 351 14.98 14.47 -46.25
N LYS A 352 15.64 13.33 -45.98
CA LYS A 352 17.12 13.35 -45.82
C LYS A 352 17.87 12.25 -46.58
N SER A 353 18.30 12.66 -47.78
CA SER A 353 19.70 12.64 -48.24
C SER A 353 20.35 11.27 -48.50
N ARG A 354 20.33 10.89 -49.79
CA ARG A 354 21.37 10.06 -50.44
C ARG A 354 22.63 10.91 -50.61
N ILE A 355 23.52 10.95 -49.62
CA ILE A 355 24.92 11.36 -49.81
C ILE A 355 25.77 10.34 -49.05
N GLY A 356 26.35 9.42 -49.81
CA GLY A 356 27.31 8.43 -49.33
C GLY A 356 28.68 9.06 -49.17
N LEU A 357 29.17 9.12 -47.91
CA LEU A 357 30.58 9.02 -47.51
C LEU A 357 30.78 9.21 -46.00
N VAL A 358 29.74 9.59 -45.25
CA VAL A 358 29.79 9.70 -43.79
C VAL A 358 29.00 8.53 -43.20
N ARG A 359 29.65 7.62 -42.46
CA ARG A 359 28.94 6.74 -41.52
C ARG A 359 28.30 7.63 -40.45
N LYS A 360 27.09 8.12 -40.71
CA LYS A 360 26.27 8.71 -39.64
C LYS A 360 26.06 7.61 -38.61
N ARG A 361 26.31 7.92 -37.33
CA ARG A 361 25.74 7.13 -36.22
C ARG A 361 24.22 7.12 -36.44
N SER A 362 23.72 6.09 -37.10
CA SER A 362 22.35 5.67 -36.93
C SER A 362 22.33 5.11 -35.53
N THR A 363 21.89 5.87 -34.54
CA THR A 363 21.49 5.29 -33.25
C THR A 363 20.45 4.24 -33.61
N PRO A 364 20.76 2.94 -33.54
CA PRO A 364 19.73 1.94 -33.78
C PRO A 364 18.68 2.24 -32.73
N ASN A 365 17.40 2.28 -33.10
CA ASN A 365 16.31 2.50 -32.16
C ASN A 365 16.22 1.40 -31.06
N ASN A 366 17.19 0.49 -31.00
CA ASN A 366 17.31 -0.70 -30.15
C ASN A 366 18.59 -0.63 -29.32
N THR A 367 18.77 0.47 -28.59
CA THR A 367 19.87 0.60 -27.64
C THR A 367 19.49 -0.12 -26.37
N GLY A 368 20.03 -1.31 -26.14
CA GLY A 368 19.85 -2.02 -24.89
C GLY A 368 20.06 -3.52 -25.04
N ARG A 369 20.56 -4.14 -23.98
CA ARG A 369 20.68 -5.58 -23.85
C ARG A 369 19.39 -6.11 -23.26
N TRP A 370 18.84 -7.12 -23.92
CA TRP A 370 17.67 -7.85 -23.47
C TRP A 370 18.13 -9.01 -22.58
N SER A 371 17.44 -9.23 -21.46
CA SER A 371 17.77 -10.29 -20.51
C SER A 371 16.52 -10.88 -19.87
N ILE A 372 16.65 -12.10 -19.34
CA ILE A 372 15.62 -12.72 -18.51
C ILE A 372 15.79 -12.22 -17.08
N TRP A 373 14.73 -11.71 -16.47
CA TRP A 373 14.81 -11.05 -15.17
C TRP A 373 14.33 -11.91 -13.98
N ARG A 374 13.53 -12.96 -14.22
CA ARG A 374 13.14 -13.93 -13.18
C ARG A 374 14.08 -15.13 -13.17
N ARG A 375 15.15 -15.06 -12.39
CA ARG A 375 15.95 -16.22 -12.03
C ARG A 375 15.63 -16.55 -10.58
N GLU A 376 15.00 -17.70 -10.34
CA GLU A 376 14.67 -18.11 -8.98
C GLU A 376 15.95 -18.25 -8.14
N ALA A 377 15.94 -17.63 -6.96
CA ALA A 377 16.92 -17.88 -5.93
C ALA A 377 16.38 -19.01 -5.03
N SER A 378 17.14 -20.08 -4.89
CA SER A 378 16.81 -21.19 -3.99
C SER A 378 17.03 -20.78 -2.53
N ALA A 379 16.05 -20.15 -1.89
CA ALA A 379 16.08 -19.86 -0.46
C ALA A 379 15.52 -21.05 0.36
N GLU A 380 16.04 -21.27 1.57
CA GLU A 380 15.57 -22.31 2.51
C GLU A 380 14.19 -21.94 3.13
N VAL A 381 13.46 -22.94 3.66
CA VAL A 381 12.03 -22.79 4.03
C VAL A 381 11.79 -21.86 5.24
N GLU A 382 12.68 -21.84 6.23
CA GLU A 382 12.54 -20.98 7.42
C GLU A 382 12.86 -19.52 7.12
N GLU A 383 13.92 -19.25 6.35
CA GLU A 383 14.26 -17.90 5.87
C GLU A 383 13.10 -17.26 5.10
N ARG A 384 12.38 -18.05 4.29
CA ARG A 384 11.20 -17.59 3.54
C ARG A 384 10.08 -17.06 4.45
N SER A 385 9.91 -17.59 5.66
CA SER A 385 8.81 -17.20 6.54
C SER A 385 9.03 -15.84 7.20
N LEU A 386 10.25 -15.53 7.65
CA LEU A 386 10.59 -14.22 8.19
C LEU A 386 10.59 -13.15 7.08
N GLN A 387 11.21 -13.47 5.94
CA GLN A 387 11.22 -12.59 4.76
C GLN A 387 9.80 -12.29 4.27
N TYR A 388 8.87 -13.25 4.36
CA TYR A 388 7.49 -13.04 3.97
C TYR A 388 6.82 -11.92 4.77
N PHE A 389 6.98 -11.88 6.09
CA PHE A 389 6.40 -10.81 6.91
C PHE A 389 7.03 -9.45 6.61
N GLU A 390 8.35 -9.41 6.40
CA GLU A 390 9.06 -8.20 5.97
C GLU A 390 8.53 -7.70 4.62
N TYR A 391 8.27 -8.60 3.67
CA TYR A 391 7.72 -8.25 2.36
C TYR A 391 6.29 -7.72 2.43
N VAL A 392 5.45 -8.25 3.33
CA VAL A 392 4.11 -7.66 3.60
C VAL A 392 4.26 -6.26 4.19
N GLU A 393 5.24 -6.04 5.06
CA GLU A 393 5.56 -4.72 5.63
C GLU A 393 6.03 -3.72 4.55
N GLN A 394 6.89 -4.14 3.63
CA GLN A 394 7.29 -3.32 2.48
C GLN A 394 6.10 -2.92 1.59
N TRP A 395 5.19 -3.87 1.31
CA TRP A 395 3.94 -3.55 0.62
C TRP A 395 3.07 -2.55 1.40
N ALA A 396 2.95 -2.72 2.71
CA ALA A 396 2.19 -1.80 3.56
C ALA A 396 2.73 -0.36 3.44
N TRP A 397 4.05 -0.18 3.49
CA TRP A 397 4.71 1.10 3.30
C TRP A 397 4.53 1.67 1.90
N GLN A 398 4.67 0.83 0.86
CA GLN A 398 4.43 1.24 -0.53
C GLN A 398 3.02 1.79 -0.72
N LEU A 399 2.01 1.14 -0.13
CA LEU A 399 0.61 1.56 -0.20
C LEU A 399 0.38 2.88 0.55
N ILE A 400 0.97 3.04 1.73
CA ILE A 400 0.91 4.30 2.49
C ILE A 400 1.56 5.43 1.70
N ARG A 401 2.74 5.21 1.12
CA ARG A 401 3.44 6.22 0.31
C ARG A 401 2.65 6.64 -0.91
N ARG A 402 1.95 5.71 -1.55
CA ARG A 402 1.20 5.95 -2.79
C ARG A 402 -0.16 6.61 -2.58
N TRP A 403 -0.90 6.15 -1.56
CA TRP A 403 -2.28 6.54 -1.34
C TRP A 403 -2.47 7.50 -0.17
N GLY A 404 -1.51 7.57 0.76
CA GLY A 404 -1.58 8.30 2.03
C GLY A 404 -2.57 7.71 3.03
N VAL A 405 -3.81 7.44 2.58
CA VAL A 405 -4.86 6.73 3.32
C VAL A 405 -5.14 5.40 2.65
N VAL A 406 -4.90 4.30 3.35
CA VAL A 406 -5.06 2.94 2.84
C VAL A 406 -6.34 2.31 3.40
N PHE A 407 -7.12 1.67 2.52
CA PHE A 407 -8.32 0.91 2.85
C PHE A 407 -8.57 -0.18 1.79
N ARG A 408 -9.45 -1.13 2.10
CA ARG A 408 -9.64 -2.37 1.33
C ARG A 408 -9.94 -2.15 -0.16
N ASP A 409 -10.80 -1.19 -0.50
CA ASP A 409 -11.30 -1.03 -1.88
C ASP A 409 -10.20 -0.58 -2.85
N LEU A 410 -9.13 0.06 -2.34
CA LEU A 410 -7.95 0.42 -3.15
C LEU A 410 -7.17 -0.81 -3.64
N MET A 411 -7.31 -1.97 -2.99
CA MET A 411 -6.60 -3.19 -3.41
C MET A 411 -7.01 -3.65 -4.82
N SER A 412 -8.16 -3.19 -5.32
CA SER A 412 -8.57 -3.41 -6.71
C SER A 412 -7.62 -2.77 -7.75
N LYS A 413 -6.77 -1.82 -7.33
CA LYS A 413 -5.73 -1.18 -8.14
C LYS A 413 -4.36 -1.85 -8.02
N GLU A 414 -4.20 -2.77 -7.07
CA GLU A 414 -2.92 -3.30 -6.62
C GLU A 414 -2.84 -4.80 -6.93
N ALA A 415 -2.62 -5.14 -8.20
CA ALA A 415 -2.65 -6.53 -8.66
C ALA A 415 -1.59 -7.44 -8.01
N GLY A 416 -0.51 -6.85 -7.49
CA GLY A 416 0.57 -7.55 -6.79
C GLY A 416 0.47 -7.58 -5.27
N ALA A 417 -0.49 -6.86 -4.67
CA ALA A 417 -0.52 -6.70 -3.23
C ALA A 417 -0.85 -8.01 -2.49
N PRO A 418 -0.33 -8.19 -1.27
CA PRO A 418 -0.74 -9.26 -0.36
C PRO A 418 -2.23 -9.20 -0.07
N ARG A 419 -2.75 -10.28 0.52
CA ARG A 419 -4.17 -10.33 0.87
C ARG A 419 -4.47 -9.28 1.94
N TRP A 420 -5.63 -8.64 1.87
CA TRP A 420 -6.00 -7.56 2.80
C TRP A 420 -5.85 -7.93 4.28
N PHE A 421 -6.13 -9.18 4.67
CA PHE A 421 -5.99 -9.61 6.06
C PHE A 421 -4.52 -9.69 6.53
N GLU A 422 -3.57 -9.94 5.63
CA GLU A 422 -2.12 -9.97 5.92
C GLU A 422 -1.64 -8.54 6.16
N LEU A 423 -2.03 -7.63 5.26
CA LEU A 423 -1.77 -6.19 5.41
C LEU A 423 -2.40 -5.63 6.70
N LEU A 424 -3.61 -6.07 7.06
CA LEU A 424 -4.29 -5.61 8.27
C LEU A 424 -3.52 -5.96 9.55
N GLN A 425 -2.86 -7.12 9.60
CA GLN A 425 -2.02 -7.50 10.75
C GLN A 425 -0.81 -6.57 10.87
N VAL A 426 -0.17 -6.25 9.75
CA VAL A 426 0.95 -5.30 9.70
C VAL A 426 0.48 -3.89 10.08
N PHE A 427 -0.60 -3.38 9.50
CA PHE A 427 -1.10 -2.05 9.84
C PHE A 427 -1.46 -1.92 11.33
N ARG A 428 -2.04 -2.95 11.95
CA ARG A 428 -2.30 -2.95 13.39
C ARG A 428 -1.02 -2.96 14.22
N ARG A 429 0.04 -3.62 13.73
CA ARG A 429 1.37 -3.59 14.37
C ARG A 429 2.01 -2.21 14.24
N LEU A 430 1.99 -1.60 13.05
CA LEU A 430 2.50 -0.25 12.82
C LEU A 430 1.73 0.80 13.62
N GLU A 431 0.42 0.63 13.77
CA GLU A 431 -0.39 1.48 14.64
C GLU A 431 -0.03 1.29 16.11
N ALA A 432 0.25 0.05 16.53
CA ALA A 432 0.70 -0.22 17.89
C ALA A 432 2.07 0.38 18.21
N ARG A 433 2.96 0.45 17.20
CA ARG A 433 4.23 1.21 17.27
C ARG A 433 4.03 2.72 17.26
N GLY A 434 2.83 3.21 16.88
CA GLY A 434 2.50 4.63 16.82
C GLY A 434 2.94 5.33 15.54
N GLU A 435 3.48 4.59 14.57
CA GLU A 435 3.96 5.12 13.28
C GLU A 435 2.80 5.56 12.39
N ILE A 436 1.73 4.77 12.38
CA ILE A 436 0.48 5.07 11.66
C ILE A 436 -0.71 5.15 12.62
N ARG A 437 -1.84 5.62 12.10
CA ARG A 437 -3.12 5.68 12.82
C ARG A 437 -4.16 4.89 12.06
N GLY A 438 -4.89 4.01 12.76
CA GLY A 438 -6.11 3.39 12.26
C GLY A 438 -7.32 4.28 12.54
N GLY A 439 -8.37 4.25 11.73
CA GLY A 439 -9.55 5.07 11.96
C GLY A 439 -10.53 5.12 10.79
N ARG A 440 -11.41 6.12 10.82
CA ARG A 440 -12.28 6.50 9.71
C ARG A 440 -11.93 7.93 9.31
N PHE A 441 -11.04 8.06 8.35
CA PHE A 441 -10.52 9.35 7.89
C PHE A 441 -11.34 9.92 6.74
N VAL A 442 -11.95 9.06 5.92
CA VAL A 442 -12.69 9.45 4.72
C VAL A 442 -14.13 8.94 4.78
N THR A 443 -15.11 9.80 4.51
CA THR A 443 -16.54 9.47 4.45
C THR A 443 -16.87 8.64 3.20
N GLY A 444 -17.92 7.83 3.26
CA GLY A 444 -18.39 7.05 2.10
C GLY A 444 -17.56 5.80 1.76
N VAL A 445 -16.46 5.56 2.45
CA VAL A 445 -15.60 4.36 2.29
C VAL A 445 -15.82 3.39 3.44
N ALA A 446 -16.01 2.11 3.13
CA ALA A 446 -16.24 1.07 4.12
C ALA A 446 -14.92 0.49 4.69
N GLY A 447 -14.98 0.01 5.92
CA GLY A 447 -13.87 -0.70 6.57
C GLY A 447 -12.95 0.17 7.45
N GLU A 448 -11.91 -0.47 8.00
CA GLU A 448 -10.81 0.19 8.72
C GLU A 448 -9.90 0.90 7.72
N GLN A 449 -9.48 2.12 8.04
CA GLN A 449 -8.57 2.93 7.24
C GLN A 449 -7.29 3.21 8.02
N PHE A 450 -6.16 3.33 7.33
CA PHE A 450 -4.85 3.54 7.94
C PHE A 450 -4.09 4.66 7.23
N ALA A 451 -3.48 5.57 7.99
CA ALA A 451 -2.73 6.69 7.44
C ALA A 451 -1.62 7.15 8.39
N MET A 452 -0.61 7.85 7.85
CA MET A 452 0.38 8.55 8.66
C MET A 452 -0.25 9.73 9.40
N SER A 453 0.28 10.07 10.57
CA SER A 453 -0.21 11.23 11.34
C SER A 453 -0.10 12.54 10.54
N GLY A 454 0.95 12.69 9.73
CA GLY A 454 1.13 13.84 8.81
C GLY A 454 0.03 13.94 7.75
N THR A 455 -0.30 12.82 7.08
CA THR A 455 -1.37 12.75 6.09
C THR A 455 -2.72 13.21 6.66
N ILE A 456 -3.03 12.83 7.91
CA ILE A 456 -4.28 13.24 8.57
C ILE A 456 -4.31 14.76 8.79
N GLN A 457 -3.18 15.37 9.15
CA GLN A 457 -3.09 16.82 9.32
C GLN A 457 -3.25 17.55 7.97
N GLU A 458 -2.65 17.03 6.91
CA GLU A 458 -2.79 17.57 5.55
C GLU A 458 -4.23 17.51 5.05
N LEU A 459 -4.92 16.38 5.26
CA LEU A 459 -6.34 16.25 4.91
C LEU A 459 -7.22 17.26 5.67
N ARG A 460 -6.94 17.51 6.95
CA ARG A 460 -7.65 18.55 7.72
C ARG A 460 -7.39 19.95 7.17
N LYS A 461 -6.13 20.27 6.85
CA LYS A 461 -5.76 21.54 6.24
C LYS A 461 -6.51 21.77 4.92
N LEU A 462 -6.63 20.74 4.08
CA LEU A 462 -7.37 20.83 2.81
C LEU A 462 -8.88 21.01 3.01
N ARG A 463 -9.46 20.30 3.98
CA ARG A 463 -10.89 20.45 4.33
C ARG A 463 -11.20 21.86 4.83
N ASP A 464 -10.32 22.44 5.64
CA ASP A 464 -10.52 23.74 6.28
C ASP A 464 -10.05 24.92 5.38
N ALA A 465 -9.32 24.63 4.30
CA ALA A 465 -8.89 25.61 3.32
C ALA A 465 -10.08 26.16 2.51
N PRO A 466 -10.02 27.43 2.05
CA PRO A 466 -11.00 27.95 1.13
C PRO A 466 -11.01 27.14 -0.17
N THR A 467 -12.19 26.97 -0.76
CA THR A 467 -12.35 26.26 -2.03
C THR A 467 -11.48 26.92 -3.10
N SER A 468 -10.50 26.19 -3.64
CA SER A 468 -9.69 26.62 -4.79
C SER A 468 -10.49 26.49 -6.09
N ASP A 469 -10.01 27.04 -7.20
CA ASP A 469 -10.54 26.78 -8.55
C ASP A 469 -9.59 25.84 -9.29
N GLU A 470 -9.41 24.63 -8.75
CA GLU A 470 -8.40 23.68 -9.21
C GLU A 470 -9.00 22.63 -10.15
N LEU A 471 -8.65 22.72 -11.44
CA LEU A 471 -8.99 21.74 -12.47
C LEU A 471 -7.83 20.76 -12.69
N THR A 472 -8.08 19.47 -12.47
CA THR A 472 -7.13 18.40 -12.75
C THR A 472 -7.67 17.47 -13.83
N ILE A 473 -6.95 17.32 -14.94
CA ILE A 473 -7.29 16.41 -16.03
C ILE A 473 -6.26 15.28 -16.08
N LEU A 474 -6.74 14.04 -16.07
CA LEU A 474 -5.90 12.83 -16.00
C LEU A 474 -6.25 11.84 -17.11
N SER A 475 -5.27 11.01 -17.47
CA SER A 475 -5.54 9.78 -18.22
C SER A 475 -6.43 8.85 -17.41
N ALA A 476 -7.38 8.16 -18.05
CA ALA A 476 -8.13 7.11 -17.38
C ALA A 476 -7.24 5.91 -16.99
N THR A 477 -6.04 5.78 -17.59
CA THR A 477 -5.03 4.79 -17.21
C THR A 477 -4.22 5.20 -15.98
N ASP A 478 -4.38 6.44 -15.50
CA ASP A 478 -3.69 6.91 -14.30
C ASP A 478 -4.17 6.13 -13.06
N PRO A 479 -3.28 5.77 -12.12
CA PRO A 479 -3.68 5.12 -10.87
C PRO A 479 -4.75 5.90 -10.10
N LEU A 480 -4.75 7.23 -10.20
CA LEU A 480 -5.75 8.10 -9.55
C LEU A 480 -7.13 8.07 -10.22
N ASN A 481 -7.34 7.27 -11.26
CA ASN A 481 -8.68 6.95 -11.74
C ASN A 481 -9.42 6.07 -10.71
N LEU A 482 -9.99 6.70 -9.69
CA LEU A 482 -10.77 6.09 -8.62
C LEU A 482 -12.28 6.13 -8.89
N THR A 483 -12.67 6.42 -10.14
CA THR A 483 -14.07 6.46 -10.56
C THR A 483 -14.72 5.09 -10.43
N GLY A 484 -15.90 5.03 -9.81
CA GLY A 484 -16.60 3.78 -9.49
C GLY A 484 -15.95 2.94 -8.39
N ILE A 485 -14.88 3.42 -7.74
CA ILE A 485 -14.36 2.87 -6.49
C ILE A 485 -14.77 3.78 -5.34
N LEU A 486 -14.44 5.07 -5.44
CA LEU A 486 -14.76 6.08 -4.41
C LEU A 486 -15.93 6.97 -4.80
N THR A 487 -16.13 7.17 -6.10
CA THR A 487 -17.26 7.96 -6.61
C THR A 487 -18.46 7.06 -6.82
N LYS A 488 -19.66 7.64 -6.71
CA LYS A 488 -20.93 6.94 -7.00
C LYS A 488 -21.15 6.71 -8.50
N ASP A 489 -20.35 7.37 -9.33
CA ASP A 489 -20.46 7.33 -10.79
C ASP A 489 -20.00 5.98 -11.37
N ALA A 490 -20.43 5.70 -12.59
CA ALA A 490 -19.99 4.52 -13.32
C ALA A 490 -18.47 4.52 -13.53
N ARG A 491 -17.85 3.34 -13.42
CA ARG A 491 -16.41 3.15 -13.62
C ARG A 491 -15.99 3.56 -15.04
N VAL A 492 -15.05 4.49 -15.15
CA VAL A 492 -14.45 4.87 -16.44
C VAL A 492 -13.37 3.83 -16.81
N PRO A 493 -13.47 3.15 -17.97
CA PRO A 493 -12.48 2.16 -18.39
C PRO A 493 -11.09 2.79 -18.55
N ALA A 494 -10.08 2.13 -18.02
CA ALA A 494 -8.68 2.55 -18.07
C ALA A 494 -8.05 2.25 -19.45
N THR A 495 -8.50 2.96 -20.48
CA THR A 495 -7.92 2.87 -21.83
C THR A 495 -7.09 4.12 -22.13
N PRO A 496 -6.04 4.02 -22.98
CA PRO A 496 -5.19 5.16 -23.32
C PRO A 496 -5.90 6.36 -23.96
N ALA A 497 -7.07 6.18 -24.56
CA ALA A 497 -7.84 7.26 -25.19
C ALA A 497 -8.75 8.01 -24.22
N ASN A 498 -9.13 7.38 -23.10
CA ASN A 498 -10.07 7.95 -22.16
C ASN A 498 -9.37 8.93 -21.21
N ARG A 499 -10.09 9.96 -20.79
CA ARG A 499 -9.61 10.99 -19.87
C ARG A 499 -10.68 11.24 -18.80
N ILE A 500 -10.27 11.76 -17.65
CA ILE A 500 -11.15 12.14 -16.54
C ILE A 500 -10.76 13.53 -16.04
N ALA A 501 -11.73 14.30 -15.57
CA ALA A 501 -11.51 15.63 -15.03
C ALA A 501 -12.17 15.81 -13.66
N TYR A 502 -11.36 16.31 -12.73
CA TYR A 502 -11.77 16.68 -11.38
C TYR A 502 -11.73 18.19 -11.22
N TRP A 503 -12.76 18.73 -10.59
CA TRP A 503 -12.84 20.12 -10.13
C TRP A 503 -12.89 20.12 -8.61
N ASN A 504 -11.84 20.59 -7.96
CA ASN A 504 -11.68 20.52 -6.51
C ASN A 504 -11.94 19.09 -5.98
N GLY A 505 -11.39 18.10 -6.69
CA GLY A 505 -11.57 16.67 -6.36
C GLY A 505 -12.95 16.08 -6.66
N ASN A 506 -13.92 16.86 -7.13
CA ASN A 506 -15.21 16.33 -7.60
C ASN A 506 -15.11 15.96 -9.07
N LEU A 507 -15.57 14.77 -9.44
CA LEU A 507 -15.60 14.37 -10.84
C LEU A 507 -16.63 15.22 -11.60
N ILE A 508 -16.20 15.96 -12.61
CA ILE A 508 -17.09 16.84 -13.40
C ILE A 508 -17.30 16.34 -14.82
N ALA A 509 -16.31 15.65 -15.38
CA ALA A 509 -16.36 15.18 -16.76
C ALA A 509 -15.44 13.97 -16.98
N TRP A 510 -15.76 13.17 -17.98
CA TRP A 510 -14.90 12.12 -18.50
C TRP A 510 -15.11 11.98 -20.01
N SER A 511 -14.16 11.34 -20.68
CA SER A 511 -14.27 11.05 -22.11
C SER A 511 -14.12 9.57 -22.40
N LYS A 512 -14.84 9.11 -23.42
CA LYS A 512 -14.69 7.77 -23.98
C LYS A 512 -14.79 7.84 -25.48
N ASN A 513 -13.79 7.28 -26.16
CA ASN A 513 -13.73 7.25 -27.62
C ASN A 513 -13.98 8.63 -28.27
N GLU A 514 -13.32 9.67 -27.74
CA GLU A 514 -13.44 11.06 -28.22
C GLU A 514 -14.80 11.76 -27.95
N GLU A 515 -15.72 11.10 -27.24
CA GLU A 515 -16.95 11.72 -26.77
C GLU A 515 -16.78 12.24 -25.34
N LEU A 516 -17.26 13.47 -25.07
CA LEU A 516 -17.24 14.11 -23.76
C LEU A 516 -18.57 13.87 -23.02
N PHE A 517 -18.49 13.42 -21.77
CA PHE A 517 -19.62 13.24 -20.88
C PHE A 517 -19.47 14.18 -19.67
N LEU A 518 -20.45 15.07 -19.48
CA LEU A 518 -20.50 16.02 -18.36
C LEU A 518 -21.46 15.50 -17.28
N LEU A 519 -21.01 15.44 -16.03
CA LEU A 519 -21.82 15.01 -14.88
C LEU A 519 -22.51 16.19 -14.18
N THR A 520 -21.89 17.37 -14.24
CA THR A 520 -22.37 18.59 -13.58
C THR A 520 -22.57 19.70 -14.62
N LYS A 521 -23.48 20.64 -14.36
CA LYS A 521 -23.58 21.87 -15.17
C LYS A 521 -22.33 22.72 -14.98
N VAL A 522 -21.49 22.78 -15.99
CA VAL A 522 -20.23 23.54 -15.98
C VAL A 522 -20.36 24.82 -16.81
N SER A 523 -19.65 25.89 -16.42
CA SER A 523 -19.60 27.15 -17.18
C SER A 523 -18.99 26.96 -18.57
N GLU A 524 -19.34 27.82 -19.53
CA GLU A 524 -18.82 27.74 -20.90
C GLU A 524 -17.29 27.90 -20.97
N LYS A 525 -16.70 28.68 -20.04
CA LYS A 525 -15.23 28.81 -19.93
C LYS A 525 -14.59 27.47 -19.58
N LEU A 526 -15.10 26.80 -18.54
CA LEU A 526 -14.58 25.51 -18.09
C LEU A 526 -14.82 24.41 -19.13
N LYS A 527 -15.96 24.42 -19.84
CA LYS A 527 -16.17 23.48 -20.95
C LYS A 527 -15.10 23.61 -22.03
N ARG A 528 -14.68 24.82 -22.38
CA ARG A 528 -13.60 25.04 -23.35
C ARG A 528 -12.26 24.52 -22.82
N GLU A 529 -11.96 24.76 -21.55
CA GLU A 529 -10.75 24.22 -20.89
C GLU A 529 -10.75 22.68 -20.87
N LEU A 530 -11.91 22.06 -20.64
CA LEU A 530 -12.08 20.60 -20.75
C LEU A 530 -11.82 20.14 -22.19
N VAL A 531 -12.46 20.73 -23.21
CA VAL A 531 -12.23 20.31 -24.61
C VAL A 531 -10.74 20.38 -24.99
N LEU A 532 -10.06 21.47 -24.60
CA LEU A 532 -8.62 21.64 -24.83
C LEU A 532 -7.78 20.61 -24.06
N GLY A 533 -8.05 20.41 -22.77
CA GLY A 533 -7.29 19.50 -21.93
C GLY A 533 -7.51 18.02 -22.23
N PHE A 534 -8.66 17.67 -22.81
CA PHE A 534 -8.96 16.31 -23.29
C PHE A 534 -8.39 16.04 -24.68
N GLY A 535 -7.92 17.07 -25.40
CA GLY A 535 -7.38 16.95 -26.76
C GLY A 535 -8.43 16.59 -27.81
N LEU A 536 -9.69 16.94 -27.58
CA LEU A 536 -10.80 16.64 -28.50
C LEU A 536 -10.80 17.63 -29.69
N PRO A 537 -11.20 17.18 -30.90
CA PRO A 537 -11.34 18.08 -32.04
C PRO A 537 -12.39 19.16 -31.75
N ILE A 538 -12.09 20.42 -32.10
CA ILE A 538 -12.91 21.61 -31.85
C ILE A 538 -14.22 21.61 -32.71
N GLN A 539 -14.54 20.53 -33.43
CA GLN A 539 -15.66 20.51 -34.36
C GLN A 539 -17.02 20.20 -33.69
N ASP A 540 -17.98 21.08 -33.98
CA ASP A 540 -19.43 21.04 -33.74
C ASP A 540 -19.95 21.10 -32.29
N PHE A 541 -19.63 22.24 -31.65
CA PHE A 541 -20.13 22.73 -30.36
C PHE A 541 -21.67 22.86 -30.20
N ASN A 542 -22.49 22.49 -31.19
CA ASN A 542 -23.94 22.78 -31.19
C ASN A 542 -24.90 21.57 -31.09
N ARG A 543 -24.42 20.31 -31.02
CA ARG A 543 -25.33 19.16 -31.17
C ARG A 543 -25.91 18.53 -29.90
N GLN A 544 -25.45 18.90 -28.70
CA GLN A 544 -25.86 18.23 -27.44
C GLN A 544 -26.85 19.00 -26.55
N GLN A 545 -27.53 20.03 -27.07
CA GLN A 545 -28.66 20.65 -26.35
C GLN A 545 -29.98 19.85 -26.44
N LEU A 546 -30.06 18.78 -27.24
CA LEU A 546 -31.35 18.11 -27.54
C LEU A 546 -31.57 16.75 -26.85
N ASN A 547 -30.54 16.01 -26.45
CA ASN A 547 -30.75 14.64 -25.95
C ASN A 547 -31.03 14.51 -24.44
N THR A 548 -30.94 15.60 -23.65
CA THR A 548 -31.31 15.58 -22.23
C THR A 548 -32.78 15.94 -21.97
N ASN A 549 -33.49 16.49 -22.95
CA ASN A 549 -34.92 16.83 -22.81
C ASN A 549 -35.88 15.70 -23.24
N GLU A 550 -35.41 14.70 -24.00
CA GLU A 550 -36.27 13.57 -24.42
C GLU A 550 -36.32 12.42 -23.40
N GLN A 551 -35.36 12.32 -22.48
CA GLN A 551 -35.39 11.29 -21.42
C GLN A 551 -36.16 11.71 -20.16
N SER A 552 -36.48 13.01 -19.99
CA SER A 552 -37.31 13.49 -18.87
C SER A 552 -38.81 13.56 -19.20
N THR A 553 -39.20 13.45 -20.47
CA THR A 553 -40.60 13.58 -20.92
C THR A 553 -41.27 12.23 -21.23
N ALA A 554 -40.53 11.12 -21.28
CA ALA A 554 -41.07 9.79 -21.56
C ALA A 554 -41.51 8.97 -20.32
N SER A 555 -41.45 9.53 -19.11
CA SER A 555 -41.78 8.84 -17.84
C SER A 555 -43.13 9.26 -17.23
N SER A 556 -44.05 9.81 -18.02
CA SER A 556 -45.34 10.25 -17.50
C SER A 556 -46.40 10.08 -18.58
N LEU A 557 -47.04 8.90 -18.63
CA LEU A 557 -48.37 8.62 -19.20
C LEU A 557 -48.67 7.12 -19.03
N GLU A 558 -49.16 6.73 -17.85
CA GLU A 558 -50.00 5.52 -17.72
C GLU A 558 -51.43 5.87 -18.19
N PRO A 559 -52.10 5.02 -18.99
CA PRO A 559 -53.54 5.02 -19.10
C PRO A 559 -54.17 3.91 -18.23
N PRO A 560 -55.45 4.05 -17.84
CA PRO A 560 -56.07 3.27 -16.77
C PRO A 560 -56.60 1.91 -17.24
N ALA A 561 -56.84 1.04 -16.25
CA ALA A 561 -57.40 -0.30 -16.37
C ALA A 561 -58.85 -0.32 -16.88
N GLU A 562 -59.19 -1.28 -17.74
CA GLU A 562 -60.55 -1.80 -17.91
C GLU A 562 -60.54 -3.32 -18.14
N ASP A 563 -61.46 -3.97 -17.43
CA ASP A 563 -61.81 -5.39 -17.40
C ASP A 563 -62.26 -5.95 -18.75
N GLN A 564 -61.85 -7.19 -19.10
CA GLN A 564 -62.72 -8.13 -19.81
C GLN A 564 -62.51 -9.59 -19.36
N PHE A 565 -63.65 -10.23 -19.16
CA PHE A 565 -63.92 -11.57 -18.62
C PHE A 565 -63.74 -12.73 -19.64
N LEU A 566 -63.25 -13.88 -19.13
CA LEU A 566 -63.59 -15.30 -19.44
C LEU A 566 -63.07 -16.01 -20.72
N PRO A 567 -63.06 -17.37 -20.79
CA PRO A 567 -63.29 -18.39 -19.74
C PRO A 567 -62.27 -19.57 -19.67
N ALA A 568 -62.50 -20.36 -18.61
CA ALA A 568 -62.02 -21.68 -18.21
C ALA A 568 -61.73 -22.76 -19.29
N GLY A 569 -60.81 -23.67 -18.91
CA GLY A 569 -60.97 -25.12 -19.10
C GLY A 569 -59.85 -25.83 -19.86
N ASN A 570 -58.88 -26.42 -19.15
CA ASN A 570 -58.80 -27.87 -19.02
C ASN A 570 -57.59 -28.34 -18.19
N GLU A 571 -57.90 -29.22 -17.25
CA GLU A 571 -57.00 -30.02 -16.43
C GLU A 571 -56.23 -31.04 -17.30
N THR A 572 -54.99 -31.34 -16.92
CA THR A 572 -54.44 -32.72 -16.85
C THR A 572 -53.12 -32.73 -16.06
N SER A 573 -53.25 -33.16 -14.80
CA SER A 573 -52.44 -34.18 -14.09
C SER A 573 -50.89 -34.25 -14.19
N SER A 574 -50.30 -34.26 -12.98
CA SER A 574 -49.14 -35.07 -12.52
C SER A 574 -47.75 -34.56 -12.92
N THR A 575 -46.70 -34.50 -12.10
CA THR A 575 -46.33 -35.17 -10.83
C THR A 575 -45.28 -34.33 -10.08
N ASP A 576 -45.49 -34.14 -8.77
CA ASP A 576 -44.54 -34.39 -7.67
C ASP A 576 -43.01 -34.34 -7.92
N LYS A 577 -42.30 -33.39 -7.28
CA LYS A 577 -41.38 -33.66 -6.14
C LYS A 577 -40.56 -32.43 -5.70
N LYS A 578 -40.95 -31.93 -4.53
CA LYS A 578 -40.14 -31.42 -3.39
C LYS A 578 -38.67 -31.05 -3.63
N SER A 579 -38.38 -29.76 -3.48
CA SER A 579 -37.12 -29.25 -2.91
C SER A 579 -37.37 -28.78 -1.47
N PRO A 580 -36.45 -29.06 -0.53
CA PRO A 580 -36.34 -28.27 0.68
C PRO A 580 -34.98 -27.54 0.70
N ARG A 581 -35.05 -26.24 0.96
CA ARG A 581 -33.96 -25.50 1.62
C ARG A 581 -33.63 -26.17 2.94
N PRO A 582 -32.42 -25.92 3.49
CA PRO A 582 -32.46 -25.21 4.75
C PRO A 582 -31.46 -24.04 4.83
N SER A 583 -31.92 -23.09 5.61
CA SER A 583 -31.26 -21.95 6.20
C SER A 583 -30.44 -22.30 7.46
N PHE A 584 -29.51 -21.42 7.80
CA PHE A 584 -28.83 -21.23 9.11
C PHE A 584 -27.73 -22.21 9.52
N LEU A 585 -26.48 -21.76 9.37
CA LEU A 585 -25.57 -21.39 10.48
C LEU A 585 -24.52 -20.41 9.98
#